data_AF-A0A941FRS8-F1
#
_entry.id   AF-A0A941FRS8-F1
#
_cell.length_a   1.000
_cell.length_b   1.000
_cell.length_c   1.000
_cell.angle_alpha   90.00
_cell.angle_beta   90.00
_cell.angle_gamma   90.00
#
_symmetry.space_group_name_H-M   'P 1'
#
loop_
_entity.id
_entity.type
_entity.pdbx_description
1 polymer ?
#
loop_
_entity_poly.entity_id
_entity_poly.type
_entity_poly.pdbx_seq_one_letter_code
_entity_poly.pdbx_strand_id
1 'polypeptide(L)'
;MTIPDLKGEELDDAITELLEMDLEIGETIEIEDEEVEAGLVIKTNPKEGKTVKEGAVIDIYQSVGKETISLSSYEGRDYSDVKSLLEKMGFKNISVTEKYDDSAPGTIIDQSPRVPLRSYHPKRSLS
;
A
#
# COMPACT_ATOMS: atom_id res chain seq x y z
N MET A 1 -25.47 15.35 18.25
CA MET A 1 -25.02 13.95 18.16
C MET A 1 -23.52 13.89 18.37
N THR A 2 -22.97 12.74 18.73
CA THR A 2 -21.53 12.51 18.89
C THR A 2 -21.04 11.57 17.81
N ILE A 3 -19.85 11.84 17.27
CA ILE A 3 -19.24 11.00 16.24
C ILE A 3 -18.86 9.63 16.85
N PRO A 4 -19.30 8.50 16.26
CA PRO A 4 -18.92 7.17 16.71
C PRO A 4 -17.43 6.89 16.48
N ASP A 5 -16.90 5.85 17.14
CA ASP A 5 -15.56 5.37 16.87
C ASP A 5 -15.62 4.36 15.73
N LEU A 6 -15.23 4.80 14.53
CA LEU A 6 -15.25 4.00 13.30
C LEU A 6 -13.87 3.38 12.99
N LYS A 7 -12.90 3.49 13.91
CA LYS A 7 -11.53 3.03 13.65
C LYS A 7 -11.52 1.50 13.46
N GLY A 8 -10.95 1.06 12.35
CA GLY A 8 -10.84 -0.35 11.99
C GLY A 8 -12.05 -0.93 11.26
N GLU A 9 -13.08 -0.13 11.02
CA GLU A 9 -14.22 -0.53 10.19
C GLU A 9 -13.90 -0.42 8.70
N GLU A 10 -14.62 -1.18 7.88
CA GLU A 10 -14.57 -1.01 6.43
C GLU A 10 -15.16 0.34 6.04
N LEU A 11 -14.58 0.99 5.02
CA LEU A 11 -14.99 2.33 4.60
C LEU A 11 -16.50 2.41 4.27
N ASP A 12 -17.04 1.39 3.60
CA ASP A 12 -18.45 1.37 3.19
C ASP A 12 -19.40 1.26 4.40
N ASP A 13 -19.02 0.48 5.42
CA ASP A 13 -19.78 0.33 6.66
C ASP A 13 -19.76 1.65 7.45
N ALA A 14 -18.58 2.26 7.59
CA ALA A 14 -18.39 3.54 8.27
C ALA A 14 -19.19 4.68 7.59
N ILE A 15 -19.22 4.71 6.25
CA ILE A 15 -20.04 5.65 5.48
C ILE A 15 -21.53 5.43 5.78
N THR A 16 -21.96 4.17 5.78
CA THR A 16 -23.36 3.82 6.03
C THR A 16 -23.81 4.28 7.42
N GLU A 17 -23.01 4.01 8.46
CA GLU A 17 -23.33 4.43 9.83
C GLU A 17 -23.45 5.96 9.95
N LEU A 18 -22.53 6.72 9.35
CA LEU A 18 -22.58 8.19 9.38
C LEU A 18 -23.83 8.73 8.66
N LEU A 19 -24.19 8.15 7.52
CA LEU A 19 -25.39 8.56 6.78
C LEU A 19 -26.68 8.24 7.55
N GLU A 20 -26.75 7.11 8.26
CA GLU A 20 -27.88 6.75 9.13
C GLU A 20 -28.03 7.68 10.34
N MET A 21 -26.97 8.40 10.70
CA MET A 21 -26.97 9.44 11.75
C MET A 21 -27.33 10.83 11.23
N ASP A 22 -27.79 10.96 9.98
CA ASP A 22 -28.07 12.25 9.32
C ASP A 22 -26.82 13.15 9.24
N LEU A 23 -25.63 12.56 9.09
CA LEU A 23 -24.37 13.26 8.80
C LEU A 23 -24.04 13.21 7.30
N GLU A 24 -23.23 14.15 6.85
CA GLU A 24 -22.78 14.21 5.45
C GLU A 24 -21.34 13.71 5.33
N ILE A 25 -21.02 13.02 4.24
CA ILE A 25 -19.64 12.58 3.96
C ILE A 25 -18.90 13.70 3.23
N GLY A 26 -17.75 14.08 3.78
CA GLY A 26 -16.81 15.02 3.20
C GLY A 26 -15.80 14.33 2.29
N GLU A 27 -14.52 14.60 2.49
CA GLU A 27 -13.46 13.95 1.73
C GLU A 27 -13.12 12.57 2.29
N THR A 28 -12.91 11.60 1.41
CA THR A 28 -12.23 10.35 1.75
C THR A 28 -10.76 10.50 1.40
N ILE A 29 -9.90 10.42 2.40
CA ILE A 29 -8.46 10.68 2.29
C ILE A 29 -7.72 9.38 2.55
N GLU A 30 -7.02 8.90 1.52
CA GLU A 30 -6.12 7.76 1.62
C GLU A 30 -4.80 8.17 2.30
N ILE A 31 -4.42 7.44 3.36
CA ILE A 31 -3.13 7.61 4.02
C ILE A 31 -2.48 6.25 4.27
N GLU A 32 -1.15 6.24 4.23
CA GLU A 32 -0.36 5.06 4.58
C GLU A 32 -0.38 4.85 6.10
N ASP A 33 -0.57 3.60 6.53
CA ASP A 33 -0.57 3.23 7.94
C ASP A 33 0.02 1.82 8.10
N GLU A 34 1.01 1.68 8.99
CA GLU A 34 1.71 0.40 9.21
C GLU A 34 0.91 -0.58 10.08
N GLU A 35 -0.04 -0.08 10.87
CA GLU A 35 -0.82 -0.87 11.83
C GLU A 35 -2.22 -1.21 11.29
N VAL A 36 -2.83 -0.29 10.54
CA VAL A 36 -4.18 -0.44 10.02
C VAL A 36 -4.15 -1.04 8.62
N GLU A 37 -4.86 -2.16 8.42
CA GLU A 37 -4.94 -2.83 7.11
C GLU A 37 -5.57 -1.93 6.04
N ALA A 38 -5.14 -2.12 4.80
CA ALA A 38 -5.65 -1.37 3.66
C ALA A 38 -7.17 -1.59 3.52
N GLY A 39 -7.91 -0.51 3.30
CA GLY A 39 -9.37 -0.52 3.20
C GLY A 39 -10.09 -0.09 4.48
N LEU A 40 -9.41 -0.10 5.63
CA LEU A 40 -10.01 0.22 6.92
C LEU A 40 -9.89 1.69 7.28
N VAL A 41 -10.84 2.20 8.06
CA VAL A 41 -10.83 3.57 8.58
C VAL A 41 -9.79 3.71 9.68
N ILE A 42 -8.97 4.77 9.59
CA ILE A 42 -7.96 5.11 10.59
C ILE A 42 -8.52 6.10 11.61
N LYS A 43 -9.25 7.10 11.11
CA LYS A 43 -9.83 8.19 11.90
C LYS A 43 -10.83 9.00 11.06
N THR A 44 -11.58 9.86 11.74
CA THR A 44 -12.46 10.86 11.12
C THR A 44 -12.04 12.28 11.48
N ASN A 45 -12.50 13.25 10.69
CA ASN A 45 -12.48 14.65 11.05
C ASN A 45 -13.87 15.27 10.81
N PRO A 46 -14.56 15.77 11.85
CA PRO A 46 -14.12 15.84 13.24
C PRO A 46 -13.94 14.46 13.88
N LYS A 47 -13.06 14.37 14.89
CA LYS A 47 -12.71 13.09 15.52
C LYS A 47 -13.85 12.44 16.32
N GLU A 48 -13.70 11.15 16.60
CA GLU A 48 -14.59 10.37 17.45
C GLU A 48 -14.85 11.04 18.82
N GLY A 49 -16.07 10.87 19.34
CA GLY A 49 -16.53 11.49 20.58
C GLY A 49 -16.79 13.00 20.52
N LYS A 50 -16.49 13.67 19.39
CA LYS A 50 -16.83 15.09 19.23
C LYS A 50 -18.32 15.28 18.95
N THR A 51 -18.92 16.27 19.59
CA THR A 51 -20.31 16.65 19.34
C THR A 51 -20.41 17.52 18.10
N VAL A 52 -21.30 17.13 17.18
CA VAL A 52 -21.61 17.85 15.96
C VAL A 52 -23.11 18.09 15.83
N LYS A 53 -23.46 19.02 14.94
CA LYS A 53 -24.84 19.27 14.52
C LYS A 53 -25.25 18.22 13.49
N GLU A 54 -26.55 18.03 13.34
CA GLU A 54 -27.13 17.31 12.21
C GLU A 54 -26.70 17.94 10.89
N GLY A 55 -26.47 17.13 9.86
CA GLY A 55 -25.92 17.55 8.58
C GLY A 55 -24.48 18.03 8.64
N ALA A 56 -23.72 17.72 9.70
CA ALA A 56 -22.30 18.04 9.73
C ALA A 56 -21.53 17.14 8.75
N VAL A 57 -20.58 17.75 8.04
CA VAL A 57 -19.69 17.07 7.10
C VAL A 57 -18.54 16.40 7.86
N ILE A 58 -18.30 15.12 7.57
CA ILE A 58 -17.27 14.28 8.19
C ILE A 58 -16.30 13.79 7.11
N ASP A 59 -15.03 14.16 7.23
CA ASP A 59 -13.96 13.59 6.42
C ASP A 59 -13.53 12.25 7.03
N ILE A 60 -13.22 11.27 6.17
CA ILE A 60 -12.80 9.93 6.57
C ILE A 60 -11.39 9.68 6.07
N TYR A 61 -10.52 9.21 6.95
CA TYR A 61 -9.16 8.81 6.60
C TYR A 61 -9.11 7.30 6.51
N GLN A 62 -8.83 6.77 5.32
CA GLN A 62 -8.74 5.34 5.06
C GLN A 62 -7.28 4.91 4.92
N SER A 63 -6.94 3.74 5.45
CA SER A 63 -5.64 3.14 5.25
C SER A 63 -5.49 2.60 3.83
N VAL A 64 -4.37 2.88 3.19
CA VAL A 64 -3.89 2.12 2.02
C VAL A 64 -2.89 1.01 2.41
N GLY A 65 -2.78 0.74 3.72
CA GLY A 65 -1.82 -0.16 4.31
C GLY A 65 -0.42 0.43 4.40
N LYS A 66 0.55 -0.42 4.72
CA LYS A 66 1.97 -0.04 4.76
C LYS A 66 2.45 0.44 3.39
N GLU A 67 3.39 1.39 3.39
CA GLU A 67 4.10 1.79 2.18
C GLU A 67 4.67 0.54 1.47
N THR A 68 4.34 0.39 0.18
CA THR A 68 4.86 -0.71 -0.64
C THR A 68 5.74 -0.17 -1.76
N ILE A 69 6.96 -0.69 -1.83
CA ILE A 69 7.89 -0.38 -2.92
C ILE A 69 7.78 -1.47 -3.98
N SER A 70 7.46 -1.06 -5.22
CA SER A 70 7.46 -1.99 -6.35
C SER A 70 8.89 -2.34 -6.76
N LEU A 71 9.21 -3.63 -6.75
CA LEU A 71 10.49 -4.14 -7.23
C LEU A 71 10.40 -4.54 -8.71
N SER A 72 11.53 -4.46 -9.41
CA SER A 72 11.72 -5.07 -10.73
C SER A 72 12.27 -6.49 -10.58
N SER A 73 12.28 -7.25 -11.69
CA SER A 73 13.08 -8.47 -11.75
C SER A 73 14.54 -8.06 -11.96
N TYR A 74 15.41 -8.58 -11.12
CA TYR A 74 16.84 -8.40 -11.15
C TYR A 74 17.58 -9.68 -11.57
N GLU A 75 16.85 -10.74 -11.93
CA GLU A 75 17.45 -11.94 -12.52
C GLU A 75 18.31 -11.58 -13.74
N GLY A 76 19.51 -12.16 -13.82
CA GLY A 76 20.52 -11.85 -14.84
C GLY A 76 21.34 -10.59 -14.59
N ARG A 77 21.08 -9.83 -13.51
CA ARG A 77 21.89 -8.65 -13.14
C ARG A 77 22.98 -9.00 -12.13
N ASP A 78 23.99 -8.15 -12.04
CA ASP A 78 25.03 -8.22 -11.03
C ASP A 78 24.49 -7.88 -9.63
N TYR A 79 24.81 -8.73 -8.65
CA TYR A 79 24.37 -8.58 -7.26
C TYR A 79 24.83 -7.28 -6.61
N SER A 80 26.07 -6.83 -6.87
CA SER A 80 26.64 -5.66 -6.19
C SER A 80 25.97 -4.35 -6.63
N ASP A 81 25.63 -4.26 -7.92
CA ASP A 81 24.87 -3.14 -8.48
C ASP A 81 23.44 -3.10 -7.92
N VAL A 82 22.78 -4.26 -7.89
CA VAL A 82 21.39 -4.38 -7.40
C VAL A 82 21.33 -4.13 -5.90
N LYS A 83 22.29 -4.62 -5.11
CA LYS A 83 22.37 -4.33 -3.68
C LYS A 83 22.45 -2.82 -3.43
N SER A 84 23.34 -2.13 -4.15
CA SER A 84 23.50 -0.68 -4.05
C SER A 84 22.23 0.08 -4.43
N LEU A 85 21.48 -0.40 -5.43
CA LEU A 85 20.19 0.14 -5.81
C LEU A 85 19.15 -0.04 -4.68
N LEU A 86 19.03 -1.25 -4.13
CA LEU A 86 18.08 -1.56 -3.07
C LEU A 86 18.36 -0.78 -1.79
N GLU A 87 19.64 -0.62 -1.40
CA GLU A 87 20.03 0.21 -0.26
C GLU A 87 19.62 1.68 -0.45
N LYS A 88 19.78 2.23 -1.66
CA LYS A 88 19.30 3.58 -2.00
C LYS A 88 17.78 3.71 -1.96
N MET A 89 17.06 2.63 -2.24
CA MET A 89 15.60 2.53 -2.10
C MET A 89 15.16 2.32 -0.64
N GLY A 90 16.07 2.30 0.32
CA GLY A 90 15.77 2.20 1.75
C GLY A 90 15.70 0.77 2.29
N PHE A 91 16.01 -0.25 1.48
CA PHE A 91 16.05 -1.64 1.95
C PHE A 91 17.27 -1.86 2.84
N LYS A 92 17.02 -2.16 4.12
CA LYS A 92 18.08 -2.38 5.12
C LYS A 92 18.45 -3.86 5.29
N ASN A 93 17.54 -4.76 4.92
CA ASN A 93 17.67 -6.19 5.16
C ASN A 93 17.72 -6.95 3.82
N ILE A 94 18.91 -7.06 3.24
CA ILE A 94 19.15 -7.79 1.99
C ILE A 94 19.93 -9.06 2.31
N SER A 95 19.31 -10.23 2.12
CA SER A 95 19.95 -11.53 2.30
C SER A 95 20.41 -12.12 0.97
N VAL A 96 21.51 -12.87 1.00
CA VAL A 96 22.05 -13.57 -0.17
C VAL A 96 22.19 -15.05 0.16
N THR A 97 21.80 -15.90 -0.80
CA THR A 97 21.99 -17.34 -0.75
C THR A 97 22.76 -17.74 -2.00
N GLU A 98 23.98 -18.23 -1.84
CA GLU A 98 24.81 -18.67 -2.96
C GLU A 98 24.35 -20.02 -3.50
N LYS A 99 24.40 -20.15 -4.82
CA LYS A 99 24.09 -21.38 -5.56
C LYS A 99 25.09 -21.52 -6.70
N TYR A 100 25.34 -22.75 -7.09
CA TYR A 100 26.21 -23.08 -8.22
C TYR A 100 25.35 -23.41 -9.45
N ASP A 101 25.61 -22.72 -10.55
CA ASP A 101 25.05 -22.97 -11.88
C ASP A 101 26.06 -22.56 -12.98
N ASP A 102 25.60 -22.51 -14.23
CA ASP A 102 26.43 -22.13 -15.38
C ASP A 102 26.51 -20.60 -15.61
N SER A 103 25.93 -19.78 -14.72
CA SER A 103 25.93 -18.32 -14.82
C SER A 103 27.28 -17.73 -14.39
N ALA A 104 27.55 -16.49 -14.82
CA ALA A 104 28.74 -15.78 -14.37
C ALA A 104 28.70 -15.54 -12.84
N PRO A 105 29.83 -15.66 -12.11
CA PRO A 105 29.87 -15.35 -10.68
C PRO A 105 29.34 -13.95 -10.37
N GLY A 106 28.49 -13.84 -9.33
CA GLY A 106 27.84 -12.58 -8.95
C GLY A 106 26.51 -12.30 -9.64
N THR A 107 26.10 -13.14 -10.60
CA THR A 107 24.79 -13.02 -11.26
C THR A 107 23.64 -13.42 -10.33
N ILE A 108 22.60 -12.59 -10.25
CA ILE A 108 21.35 -12.95 -9.58
C ILE A 108 20.61 -13.95 -10.46
N ILE A 109 20.37 -15.15 -9.94
CA ILE A 109 19.67 -16.23 -10.66
C ILE A 109 18.25 -16.47 -10.16
N ASP A 110 17.90 -15.90 -9.00
CA ASP A 110 16.57 -15.95 -8.39
C ASP A 110 16.42 -14.77 -7.43
N GLN A 111 15.19 -14.29 -7.23
CA GLN A 111 14.89 -13.27 -6.24
C GLN A 111 13.65 -13.63 -5.41
N SER A 112 13.66 -13.22 -4.14
CA SER A 112 12.52 -13.31 -3.24
C SER A 112 12.36 -11.99 -2.47
N PRO A 113 11.16 -11.36 -2.47
CA PRO A 113 9.93 -11.82 -3.12
C PRO A 113 10.01 -11.83 -4.65
N ARG A 114 9.29 -12.78 -5.28
CA ARG A 114 9.13 -12.80 -6.74
C ARG A 114 8.27 -11.61 -7.15
N VAL A 115 8.71 -10.88 -8.16
CA VAL A 115 7.88 -9.86 -8.79
C VAL A 115 6.95 -10.53 -9.80
N PRO A 116 5.67 -10.15 -9.89
CA PRO A 116 4.80 -10.67 -10.94
C PRO A 116 5.38 -10.28 -12.30
N LEU A 117 5.50 -11.26 -13.21
CA LEU A 117 5.87 -11.00 -14.59
C LEU A 117 4.84 -10.04 -15.19
N ARG A 118 5.18 -8.76 -15.34
CA ARG A 118 4.43 -7.87 -16.22
C ARG A 118 4.64 -8.42 -17.62
N SER A 119 3.67 -9.20 -18.11
CA SER A 119 3.65 -9.71 -19.47
C SER A 119 3.51 -8.51 -20.40
N TYR A 120 4.64 -7.95 -20.81
CA TYR A 120 4.71 -6.96 -21.87
C TYR A 120 4.20 -7.66 -23.15
N HIS A 121 2.94 -7.44 -23.50
CA HIS A 121 2.45 -7.72 -24.84
C HIS A 121 2.79 -6.49 -25.69
N PRO A 122 3.90 -6.48 -26.47
CA PRO A 122 4.06 -5.45 -27.48
C PRO A 122 2.84 -5.55 -28.39
N LYS A 123 2.06 -4.47 -28.51
CA LYS A 123 1.01 -4.42 -29.52
C LYS A 123 1.68 -4.73 -30.85
N ARG A 124 1.33 -5.86 -31.46
CA ARG A 124 1.61 -6.13 -32.87
C ARG A 124 1.03 -4.93 -33.63
N SER A 125 1.93 -4.09 -34.15
CA SER A 125 1.60 -3.25 -35.29
C SER A 125 1.17 -4.22 -36.39
N LEU A 126 -0.12 -4.27 -36.65
CA LEU A 126 -0.62 -4.81 -37.90
C LEU A 126 -0.24 -3.75 -38.96
N SER A 127 0.69 -4.14 -39.82
CA SER A 127 0.94 -3.47 -41.10
C SER A 127 -0.17 -3.83 -42.08
#